data_AF-E9I792-F1
#
_entry.id   AF-E9I792-F1
#
_cell.length_a   1.000
_cell.length_b   1.000
_cell.length_c   1.000
_cell.angle_alpha   90.00
_cell.angle_beta   90.00
_cell.angle_gamma   90.00
#
_symmetry.space_group_name_H-M   'P 1'
#
loop_
_entity.id
_entity.type
_entity.pdbx_description
1 polymer ?
#
loop_
_entity_poly.entity_id
_entity_poly.type
_entity_poly.pdbx_seq_one_letter_code
_entity_poly.pdbx_strand_id
1 'polypeptide(L)'
;MKYPLPHTGTLAALLLFCSGVQAETLQTGKDVEAPTAKWDGVALGFEPPSPGLLGDMLGIRPILEESGFHYNLGYLSQLSYNAGGGYNQDKQASYIDQFSLTFSQDLQALTGIPDAAIEGNIVNRNHDNNLTRDRLQDPRANPTDLSQESYGGQSITRLGWLTFSRSFLDRRLQWRV
;
A
#
# COMPACT_ATOMS: atom_id res chain seq x y z
N MET A 1 -5.36 27.51 48.61
CA MET A 1 -6.54 27.76 47.76
C MET A 1 -6.08 28.51 46.51
N LYS A 2 -6.05 27.83 45.35
CA LYS A 2 -6.11 28.34 43.96
C LYS A 2 -5.63 27.23 43.00
N TYR A 3 -6.58 26.43 42.53
CA TYR A 3 -6.60 25.91 41.15
C TYR A 3 -7.50 26.87 40.34
N PRO A 4 -7.17 27.18 39.07
CA PRO A 4 -7.72 26.41 37.92
C PRO A 4 -6.74 26.30 36.72
N LEU A 5 -6.57 25.17 36.02
CA LEU A 5 -7.33 24.53 34.90
C LEU A 5 -6.48 24.51 33.58
N PRO A 6 -6.78 23.64 32.59
CA PRO A 6 -5.78 22.77 31.96
C PRO A 6 -5.71 22.90 30.42
N HIS A 7 -4.90 22.02 29.82
CA HIS A 7 -4.89 21.59 28.42
C HIS A 7 -4.31 22.56 27.39
N THR A 8 -3.08 22.25 26.95
CA THR A 8 -2.67 22.54 25.58
C THR A 8 -2.53 21.20 24.88
N GLY A 9 -3.56 20.84 24.11
CA GLY A 9 -3.58 19.62 23.32
C GLY A 9 -2.48 19.65 22.28
N THR A 10 -1.67 18.60 22.24
CA THR A 10 -0.71 18.35 21.17
C THR A 10 -1.49 17.85 19.96
N LEU A 11 -1.59 18.68 18.91
CA LEU A 11 -2.05 18.24 17.60
C LEU A 11 -0.85 17.65 16.86
N ALA A 12 -0.75 16.32 16.82
CA ALA A 12 0.04 15.63 15.82
C ALA A 12 -0.90 15.32 14.64
N ALA A 13 -0.71 16.00 13.52
CA ALA A 13 -1.45 15.71 12.29
C ALA A 13 -0.70 14.60 11.53
N LEU A 14 -1.18 13.37 11.65
CA LEU A 14 -0.79 12.26 10.77
C LEU A 14 -1.72 12.27 9.57
N LEU A 15 -1.24 12.74 8.42
CA LEU A 15 -1.94 12.60 7.14
C LEU A 15 -1.51 11.28 6.51
N LEU A 16 -2.27 10.21 6.79
CA LEU A 16 -2.12 8.90 6.17
C LEU A 16 -2.99 8.85 4.92
N PHE A 17 -2.38 8.83 3.73
CA PHE A 17 -3.07 8.51 2.49
C PHE A 17 -2.81 7.03 2.15
N CYS A 18 -3.74 6.15 2.54
CA CYS A 18 -3.81 4.78 2.05
C CYS A 18 -4.90 4.71 0.98
N SER A 19 -4.52 4.58 -0.29
CA SER A 19 -5.45 4.24 -1.37
C SER A 19 -5.35 2.75 -1.69
N GLY A 20 -6.22 1.96 -1.07
CA GLY A 20 -6.50 0.58 -1.47
C GLY A 20 -7.97 0.47 -1.86
N VAL A 21 -8.26 0.15 -3.12
CA VAL A 21 -9.61 -0.18 -3.59
C VAL A 21 -9.72 -1.69 -3.68
N GLN A 22 -10.58 -2.28 -2.86
CA GLN A 22 -11.05 -3.66 -3.00
C GLN A 22 -12.56 -3.62 -3.22
N ALA A 23 -12.99 -4.10 -4.38
CA ALA A 23 -14.40 -4.27 -4.69
C ALA A 23 -14.75 -5.76 -4.57
N GLU A 24 -15.57 -6.11 -3.59
CA GLU A 24 -16.29 -7.39 -3.54
C GLU A 24 -17.72 -7.14 -3.99
N THR A 25 -18.18 -7.87 -5.02
CA THR A 25 -19.57 -7.84 -5.47
C THR A 25 -20.25 -9.18 -5.14
N LEU A 26 -21.18 -9.14 -4.18
CA LEU A 26 -22.16 -10.19 -3.92
C LEU A 26 -23.23 -10.15 -5.02
N GLN A 27 -23.39 -11.25 -5.75
CA GLN A 27 -24.46 -11.42 -6.73
C GLN A 27 -25.74 -11.92 -6.04
N THR A 28 -26.83 -11.18 -6.21
CA THR A 28 -28.20 -11.65 -5.92
C THR A 28 -29.15 -11.10 -6.97
N GLY A 29 -29.94 -11.99 -7.58
CA GLY A 29 -31.26 -11.69 -8.14
C GLY A 29 -31.29 -11.12 -9.56
N LYS A 30 -32.06 -11.77 -10.45
CA LYS A 30 -32.33 -11.34 -11.82
C LYS A 30 -33.53 -10.40 -11.85
N ASP A 31 -33.29 -9.11 -12.08
CA ASP A 31 -34.32 -8.15 -12.49
C ASP A 31 -33.99 -7.67 -13.90
N VAL A 32 -34.96 -7.80 -14.81
CA VAL A 32 -34.84 -7.40 -16.23
C VAL A 32 -34.99 -5.88 -16.29
N GLU A 33 -33.87 -5.17 -16.30
CA GLU A 33 -33.80 -3.72 -16.40
C GLU A 33 -33.88 -3.29 -17.88
N ALA A 34 -34.77 -2.33 -18.20
CA ALA A 34 -34.80 -1.69 -19.51
C ALA A 34 -33.42 -1.09 -19.83
N PRO A 35 -33.00 -0.97 -21.11
CA PRO A 35 -31.69 -0.43 -21.45
C PRO A 35 -31.64 1.08 -21.15
N THR A 36 -31.45 1.41 -19.88
CA THR A 36 -30.94 2.69 -19.44
C THR A 36 -29.53 2.79 -19.99
N ALA A 37 -29.21 3.91 -20.64
CA ALA A 37 -27.85 4.17 -21.10
C ALA A 37 -26.93 4.06 -19.88
N LYS A 38 -26.10 3.02 -19.85
CA LYS A 38 -25.15 2.79 -18.76
C LYS A 38 -24.18 3.97 -18.78
N TRP A 39 -24.21 4.78 -17.73
CA TRP A 39 -23.30 5.92 -17.58
C TRP A 39 -21.85 5.43 -17.73
N ASP A 40 -21.08 6.14 -18.55
CA ASP A 40 -19.70 5.82 -18.93
C ASP A 40 -18.67 6.24 -17.87
N GLY A 41 -19.14 6.75 -16.72
CA GLY A 41 -18.27 7.21 -15.64
C GLY A 41 -17.67 8.59 -15.88
N VAL A 42 -18.00 9.26 -16.99
CA VAL A 42 -17.43 10.56 -17.34
C VAL A 42 -18.36 11.68 -16.88
N ALA A 43 -17.84 12.55 -16.02
CA ALA A 43 -18.56 13.75 -15.57
C ALA A 43 -17.59 14.86 -15.18
N LEU A 44 -17.76 16.06 -15.73
CA LEU A 44 -17.00 17.26 -15.33
C LEU A 44 -15.46 17.07 -15.41
N GLY A 45 -14.98 16.28 -16.38
CA GLY A 45 -13.55 15.97 -16.54
C GLY A 45 -13.02 14.89 -15.59
N PHE A 46 -13.88 14.27 -14.76
CA PHE A 46 -13.57 12.99 -14.15
C PHE A 46 -13.77 11.90 -15.19
N GLU A 47 -12.70 11.17 -15.47
CA GLU A 47 -12.73 9.92 -16.21
C GLU A 47 -12.66 8.75 -15.22
N PRO A 48 -13.21 7.58 -15.57
CA PRO A 48 -13.01 6.38 -14.77
C PRO A 48 -11.50 6.13 -14.60
N PRO A 49 -11.06 5.71 -13.40
CA PRO A 49 -9.64 5.52 -13.13
C PRO A 49 -9.03 4.50 -14.11
N SER A 50 -7.95 4.93 -14.79
CA SER A 50 -7.17 4.06 -15.66
C SER A 50 -6.40 3.00 -14.84
N PRO A 51 -6.14 1.80 -15.37
CA PRO A 51 -5.39 0.75 -14.68
C PRO A 51 -3.94 1.18 -14.35
N GLY A 52 -3.73 1.66 -13.12
CA GLY A 52 -2.42 2.05 -12.61
C GLY A 52 -1.87 3.36 -13.20
N LEU A 53 -0.89 3.96 -12.52
CA LEU A 53 -0.32 5.26 -12.89
C LEU A 53 0.35 5.28 -14.27
N LEU A 54 0.84 4.13 -14.73
CA LEU A 54 1.54 4.00 -16.02
C LEU A 54 0.62 3.55 -17.17
N GLY A 55 -0.67 3.36 -16.90
CA GLY A 55 -1.64 2.81 -17.85
C GLY A 55 -1.12 1.54 -18.54
N ASP A 56 -1.29 1.49 -19.86
CA ASP A 56 -0.92 0.32 -20.69
C ASP A 56 0.57 0.18 -20.96
N MET A 57 1.40 1.14 -20.55
CA MET A 57 2.87 1.11 -20.74
C MET A 57 3.29 0.80 -22.18
N LEU A 58 2.77 1.56 -23.16
CA LEU A 58 3.00 1.32 -24.60
C LEU A 58 2.59 -0.09 -25.07
N GLY A 59 1.58 -0.68 -24.42
CA GLY A 59 1.06 -2.02 -24.72
C GLY A 59 1.75 -3.16 -23.97
N ILE A 60 2.78 -2.87 -23.15
CA ILE A 60 3.51 -3.89 -22.39
C ILE A 60 2.64 -4.52 -21.30
N ARG A 61 1.80 -3.74 -20.62
CA ARG A 61 0.95 -4.26 -19.54
C ARG A 61 -0.02 -5.34 -20.06
N PRO A 62 -0.80 -5.10 -21.13
CA PRO A 62 -1.66 -6.14 -21.71
C PRO A 62 -0.91 -7.43 -22.08
N ILE A 63 0.29 -7.33 -22.68
CA ILE A 63 1.09 -8.51 -23.05
C ILE A 63 1.46 -9.35 -21.82
N LEU A 64 1.84 -8.69 -20.71
CA LEU A 64 2.15 -9.36 -19.46
C LEU A 64 0.90 -10.02 -18.85
N GLU A 65 -0.23 -9.30 -18.83
CA GLU A 65 -1.48 -9.81 -18.28
C GLU A 65 -2.02 -11.01 -19.08
N GLU A 66 -1.92 -10.97 -20.41
CA GLU A 66 -2.26 -12.11 -21.29
C GLU A 66 -1.37 -13.34 -21.04
N SER A 67 -0.12 -13.12 -20.61
CA SER A 67 0.80 -14.18 -20.20
C SER A 67 0.59 -14.68 -18.76
N GLY A 68 -0.44 -14.15 -18.07
CA GLY A 68 -0.75 -14.48 -16.67
C GLY A 68 0.17 -13.83 -15.64
N PHE A 69 0.97 -12.84 -16.06
CA PHE A 69 1.80 -12.03 -15.16
C PHE A 69 1.05 -10.75 -14.78
N HIS A 70 0.69 -10.66 -13.50
CA HIS A 70 0.02 -9.50 -12.93
C HIS A 70 0.97 -8.79 -11.98
N TYR A 71 0.98 -7.45 -12.00
CA TYR A 71 1.80 -6.68 -11.08
C TYR A 71 1.15 -5.37 -10.66
N ASN A 72 1.56 -4.89 -9.50
CA ASN A 72 1.20 -3.61 -8.93
C ASN A 72 2.49 -2.89 -8.49
N LEU A 73 2.64 -1.65 -8.94
CA LEU A 73 3.71 -0.75 -8.52
C LEU A 73 3.13 0.30 -7.58
N GLY A 74 3.53 0.23 -6.32
CA GLY A 74 3.18 1.20 -5.27
C GLY A 74 4.33 2.14 -4.95
N TYR A 75 3.99 3.38 -4.63
CA TYR A 75 4.89 4.37 -4.06
C TYR A 75 4.29 4.93 -2.78
N LEU A 76 5.07 4.93 -1.70
CA LEU A 76 4.71 5.49 -0.41
C LEU A 76 5.73 6.58 -0.07
N SER A 77 5.23 7.74 0.37
CA SER A 77 6.04 8.88 0.78
C SER A 77 5.56 9.35 2.14
N GLN A 78 6.48 9.59 3.07
CA GLN A 78 6.14 9.98 4.44
C GLN A 78 7.04 11.13 4.90
N LEU A 79 6.41 12.28 5.14
CA LEU A 79 7.01 13.46 5.73
C LEU A 79 6.49 13.62 7.17
N SER A 80 7.40 13.85 8.11
CA SER A 80 7.05 14.13 9.50
C SER A 80 7.75 15.40 9.97
N TYR A 81 7.03 16.26 10.71
CA TYR A 81 7.54 17.52 11.21
C TYR A 81 7.06 17.80 12.65
N ASN A 82 7.96 18.17 13.55
CA ASN A 82 7.63 18.47 14.95
C ASN A 82 7.26 19.95 15.13
N ALA A 83 6.05 20.31 14.70
CA ALA A 83 5.54 21.69 14.82
C ALA A 83 5.59 22.23 16.26
N GLY A 84 5.39 21.36 17.26
CA GLY A 84 5.49 21.68 18.69
C GLY A 84 5.66 20.43 19.54
N GLY A 85 6.31 20.55 20.70
CA GLY A 85 6.55 19.42 21.61
C GLY A 85 7.64 18.45 21.15
N GLY A 86 7.57 17.22 21.67
CA GLY A 86 8.63 16.22 21.57
C GLY A 86 9.65 16.33 22.71
N TYR A 87 10.44 15.27 22.92
CA TYR A 87 11.54 15.27 23.88
C TYR A 87 12.60 16.32 23.54
N ASN A 88 12.99 16.40 22.27
CA ASN A 88 13.81 17.48 21.74
C ASN A 88 12.92 18.46 20.94
N GLN A 89 12.91 19.72 21.36
CA GLN A 89 12.00 20.75 20.83
C GLN A 89 12.54 21.49 19.60
N ASP A 90 13.80 21.27 19.24
CA ASP A 90 14.39 21.82 18.02
C ASP A 90 13.62 21.31 16.79
N LYS A 91 13.30 22.22 15.88
CA LYS A 91 12.49 21.92 14.71
C LYS A 91 13.26 21.10 13.69
N GLN A 92 12.66 20.01 13.23
CA GLN A 92 13.16 19.15 12.17
C GLN A 92 12.00 18.59 11.36
N ALA A 93 12.17 18.57 10.05
CA ALA A 93 11.38 17.74 9.15
C ALA A 93 12.21 16.51 8.77
N SER A 94 11.60 15.33 8.79
CA SER A 94 12.21 14.07 8.34
C SER A 94 11.36 13.46 7.25
N TYR A 95 12.02 12.89 6.26
CA TYR A 95 11.39 12.33 5.06
C TYR A 95 11.91 10.93 4.81
N ILE A 96 11.00 10.02 4.43
CA ILE A 96 11.32 8.69 3.91
C ILE A 96 10.36 8.35 2.77
N ASP A 97 10.77 7.40 1.92
CA ASP A 97 9.89 6.84 0.90
C ASP A 97 10.14 5.35 0.68
N GLN A 98 9.20 4.72 -0.03
CA GLN A 98 9.25 3.33 -0.43
C GLN A 98 8.63 3.11 -1.81
N PHE A 99 9.34 2.42 -2.68
CA PHE A 99 8.77 1.76 -3.85
C PHE A 99 8.44 0.30 -3.53
N SER A 100 7.34 -0.21 -4.03
CA SER A 100 6.91 -1.60 -3.86
C SER A 100 6.43 -2.17 -5.19
N LEU A 101 7.04 -3.26 -5.64
CA LEU A 101 6.57 -4.08 -6.75
C LEU A 101 5.99 -5.37 -6.19
N THR A 102 4.67 -5.51 -6.22
CA THR A 102 3.99 -6.79 -5.94
C THR A 102 3.64 -7.45 -7.26
N PHE A 103 3.87 -8.74 -7.38
CA PHE A 103 3.59 -9.49 -8.60
C PHE A 103 3.00 -10.86 -8.32
N SER A 104 2.29 -11.39 -9.30
CA SER A 104 1.78 -12.76 -9.36
C SER A 104 1.96 -13.29 -10.76
N GLN A 105 2.41 -14.53 -10.88
CA GLN A 105 2.52 -15.26 -12.13
C GLN A 105 1.68 -16.51 -12.06
N ASP A 106 0.68 -16.62 -12.93
CA ASP A 106 -0.04 -17.87 -13.18
C ASP A 106 0.92 -18.89 -13.82
N LEU A 107 1.10 -20.02 -13.15
CA LEU A 107 1.96 -21.10 -13.62
C LEU A 107 1.24 -22.09 -14.52
N GLN A 108 -0.10 -22.09 -14.58
CA GLN A 108 -0.84 -22.97 -15.45
C GLN A 108 -0.52 -22.65 -16.92
N ALA A 109 -0.52 -21.37 -17.28
CA ALA A 109 -0.18 -20.91 -18.63
C ALA A 109 1.28 -21.26 -19.02
N LEU A 110 2.22 -21.21 -18.07
CA LEU A 110 3.65 -21.37 -18.34
C LEU A 110 4.15 -22.82 -18.21
N THR A 111 3.61 -23.59 -17.28
CA THR A 111 4.13 -24.90 -16.88
C THR A 111 3.11 -26.03 -16.97
N GLY A 112 1.83 -25.69 -17.16
CA GLY A 112 0.73 -26.66 -17.16
C GLY A 112 0.29 -27.14 -15.78
N ILE A 113 0.91 -26.68 -14.69
CA ILE A 113 0.48 -27.02 -13.33
C ILE A 113 -0.83 -26.26 -13.03
N PRO A 114 -1.96 -26.95 -12.83
CA PRO A 114 -3.25 -26.29 -12.68
C PRO A 114 -3.38 -25.59 -11.33
N ASP A 115 -4.06 -24.44 -11.35
CA ASP A 115 -4.35 -23.59 -10.19
C ASP A 115 -3.11 -23.30 -9.32
N ALA A 116 -1.95 -23.04 -9.95
CA ALA A 116 -0.69 -22.73 -9.27
C ALA A 116 -0.16 -21.35 -9.65
N ALA A 117 0.46 -20.65 -8.70
CA ALA A 117 1.03 -19.33 -8.90
C ALA A 117 2.34 -19.13 -8.12
N ILE A 118 3.19 -18.25 -8.63
CA ILE A 118 4.26 -17.62 -7.84
C ILE A 118 3.83 -16.19 -7.56
N GLU A 119 3.86 -15.81 -6.29
CA GLU A 119 3.51 -14.47 -5.84
C GLU A 119 4.71 -13.89 -5.08
N GLY A 120 5.02 -12.61 -5.29
CA GLY A 120 6.13 -11.98 -4.61
C GLY A 120 5.98 -10.49 -4.45
N ASN A 121 6.85 -9.94 -3.60
CA ASN A 121 6.94 -8.51 -3.36
C ASN A 121 8.40 -8.08 -3.23
N ILE A 122 8.78 -7.05 -3.97
CA ILE A 122 10.07 -6.39 -3.89
C ILE A 122 9.83 -4.97 -3.38
N VAL A 123 10.55 -4.58 -2.34
CA VAL A 123 10.47 -3.21 -1.78
C VAL A 123 11.83 -2.55 -1.83
N ASN A 124 11.84 -1.27 -2.17
CA ASN A 124 13.00 -0.41 -2.05
C ASN A 124 12.61 0.73 -1.10
N ARG A 125 13.25 0.80 0.07
CA ARG A 125 13.07 1.90 1.02
C ARG A 125 14.23 2.86 0.89
N ASN A 126 13.94 4.16 0.88
CA ASN A 126 14.96 5.20 0.85
C ASN A 126 14.86 6.12 2.07
N HIS A 127 16.03 6.59 2.50
CA HIS A 127 16.25 7.38 3.72
C HIS A 127 16.04 6.57 5.01
N ASP A 128 16.82 6.89 6.06
CA ASP A 128 16.81 6.18 7.35
C ASP A 128 16.68 7.17 8.54
N ASN A 129 16.04 8.30 8.26
CA ASN A 129 15.72 9.33 9.25
C ASN A 129 14.31 9.11 9.76
N ASN A 130 14.12 9.18 11.08
CA ASN A 130 12.84 8.99 11.72
C ASN A 130 12.62 10.05 12.77
N LEU A 131 11.56 10.84 12.62
CA LEU A 131 11.31 11.93 13.54
C LEU A 131 10.98 11.45 14.96
N THR A 132 10.30 10.30 15.12
CA THR A 132 10.04 9.74 16.45
C THR A 132 11.34 9.50 17.21
N ARG A 133 12.28 8.78 16.59
CA ARG A 133 13.60 8.48 17.15
C ARG A 133 14.42 9.76 17.39
N ASP A 134 14.42 10.67 16.41
CA ASP A 134 15.36 11.80 16.40
C ASP A 134 14.89 12.97 17.28
N ARG A 135 13.57 13.15 17.47
CA ARG A 135 13.00 14.33 18.16
C ARG A 135 11.89 14.03 19.16
N LEU A 136 10.94 13.14 18.83
CA LEU A 136 9.69 13.06 19.60
C LEU A 136 9.86 12.27 20.91
N GLN A 137 10.60 11.18 20.87
CA GLN A 137 10.69 10.24 21.98
C GLN A 137 11.91 10.46 22.89
N ASP A 138 11.75 10.13 24.18
CA ASP A 138 12.89 10.02 25.10
C ASP A 138 13.83 8.89 24.63
N PRO A 139 15.12 9.17 24.34
CA PRO A 139 16.08 8.20 23.83
C PRO A 139 16.37 7.03 24.80
N ARG A 140 15.91 7.13 26.05
CA ARG A 140 16.05 6.07 27.07
C ARG A 140 14.90 5.06 27.05
N ALA A 141 13.85 5.30 26.26
CA ALA A 141 12.68 4.46 26.15
C ALA A 141 12.54 3.89 24.72
N ASN A 142 11.99 2.68 24.62
CA ASN A 142 11.72 2.07 23.31
C ASN A 142 10.49 2.69 22.63
N PRO A 143 10.52 2.95 21.32
CA PRO A 143 9.35 3.40 20.56
C PRO A 143 8.20 2.41 20.64
N THR A 144 7.02 2.94 20.93
CA THR A 144 5.75 2.21 20.84
C THR A 144 5.03 2.46 19.51
N ASP A 145 5.36 3.57 18.84
CA ASP A 145 4.78 3.99 17.57
C ASP A 145 5.77 4.85 16.79
N LEU A 146 5.57 5.03 15.49
CA LEU A 146 6.43 5.78 14.58
C LEU A 146 5.59 6.78 13.79
N SER A 147 6.01 8.06 13.78
CA SER A 147 5.37 9.07 12.96
C SER A 147 5.58 8.86 11.45
N GLN A 148 6.48 7.96 11.09
CA GLN A 148 6.77 7.50 9.72
C GLN A 148 6.81 5.96 9.76
N GLU A 149 5.70 5.31 9.43
CA GLU A 149 5.50 3.85 9.64
C GLU A 149 6.43 2.98 8.79
N SER A 150 6.85 3.47 7.62
CA SER A 150 7.72 2.73 6.70
C SER A 150 9.18 2.77 7.16
N TYR A 151 9.49 3.53 8.20
CA TYR A 151 10.82 3.58 8.78
C TYR A 151 11.23 2.21 9.33
N GLY A 152 12.52 1.92 9.23
CA GLY A 152 13.12 0.71 9.78
C GLY A 152 13.47 -0.30 8.70
N GLY A 153 14.39 -1.18 9.08
CA GLY A 153 14.96 -2.20 8.20
C GLY A 153 16.20 -1.72 7.43
N GLN A 154 16.52 -0.42 7.35
CA GLN A 154 17.54 0.25 6.50
C GLN A 154 17.04 0.75 5.13
N SER A 155 17.82 1.61 4.49
CA SER A 155 17.59 2.16 3.14
C SER A 155 18.17 1.24 2.06
N ILE A 156 17.51 0.10 1.80
CA ILE A 156 17.95 -0.92 0.82
C ILE A 156 16.75 -1.51 0.05
N THR A 157 17.05 -2.20 -1.05
CA THR A 157 16.11 -3.06 -1.77
C THR A 157 16.06 -4.44 -1.12
N ARG A 158 14.86 -5.01 -0.97
CA ARG A 158 14.61 -6.35 -0.43
C ARG A 158 13.59 -7.10 -1.26
N LEU A 159 13.76 -8.41 -1.31
CA LEU A 159 12.65 -9.34 -1.56
C LEU A 159 11.86 -9.44 -0.25
N GLY A 160 10.70 -8.78 -0.19
CA GLY A 160 9.84 -8.75 0.99
C GLY A 160 9.28 -10.13 1.30
N TRP A 161 8.74 -10.79 0.28
CA TRP A 161 8.33 -12.19 0.33
C TRP A 161 8.27 -12.76 -1.09
N LEU A 162 8.38 -14.08 -1.17
CA LEU A 162 8.21 -14.87 -2.39
C LEU A 162 7.57 -16.18 -1.98
N THR A 163 6.46 -16.52 -2.60
CA THR A 163 5.68 -17.70 -2.27
C THR A 163 5.30 -18.47 -3.51
N PHE A 164 5.16 -19.78 -3.34
CA PHE A 164 4.47 -20.64 -4.29
C PHE A 164 3.12 -21.01 -3.69
N SER A 165 2.05 -20.86 -4.47
CA SER A 165 0.71 -21.27 -4.06
C SER A 165 0.09 -22.24 -5.06
N ARG A 166 -0.72 -23.18 -4.56
CA ARG A 166 -1.52 -24.09 -5.39
C ARG A 166 -2.81 -24.50 -4.70
N SER A 167 -3.87 -24.62 -5.48
CA SER A 167 -5.15 -25.13 -5.02
C SER A 167 -5.38 -26.61 -5.39
N PHE A 168 -6.09 -27.33 -4.53
CA PHE A 168 -6.46 -28.74 -4.66
C PHE A 168 -7.94 -28.95 -4.33
N LEU A 169 -8.46 -30.14 -4.67
CA LEU A 169 -9.82 -30.58 -4.33
C LEU A 169 -10.89 -29.57 -4.77
N ASP A 170 -10.86 -29.16 -6.05
CA ASP A 170 -11.74 -28.13 -6.61
C ASP A 170 -11.70 -26.82 -5.80
N ARG A 171 -10.47 -26.38 -5.46
CA ARG A 171 -10.17 -25.16 -4.69
C ARG A 171 -10.67 -25.16 -3.25
N ARG A 172 -10.96 -26.33 -2.67
CA ARG A 172 -11.32 -26.45 -1.25
C ARG A 172 -10.10 -26.47 -0.32
N LEU A 173 -8.91 -26.70 -0.87
CA LEU A 173 -7.65 -26.67 -0.13
C LEU A 173 -6.65 -25.80 -0.90
N GLN A 174 -6.16 -24.75 -0.26
CA GLN A 174 -5.06 -23.92 -0.79
C GLN A 174 -3.80 -24.20 0.03
N TRP A 175 -2.72 -24.53 -0.66
CA TRP A 175 -1.39 -24.66 -0.09
C TRP A 175 -0.54 -23.49 -0.55
N ARG A 176 0.16 -22.83 0.38
CA ARG A 176 1.11 -21.75 0.10
C ARG A 176 2.36 -21.97 0.95
N VAL A 177 3.52 -21.87 0.32
CA VAL A 177 4.85 -21.98 0.95
C VAL A 177 5.68 -20.76 0.60
#